data_AF-A0AA47N6Q6-F1
#
_entry.id   AF-A0AA47N6Q6-F1
#
_cell.length_a   1.000
_cell.length_b   1.000
_cell.length_c   1.000
_cell.angle_alpha   90.00
_cell.angle_beta   90.00
_cell.angle_gamma   90.00
#
_symmetry.space_group_name_H-M   'P 1'
#
loop_
_entity.id
_entity.type
_entity.pdbx_description
1 polymer ?
#
loop_
_entity_poly.entity_id
_entity_poly.type
_entity_poly.pdbx_seq_one_letter_code
_entity_poly.pdbx_strand_id
1 'polypeptide(L)'
;MESKQKVIPELEEEKWLSDLAFMRYVTEHLNALNVKFQGPEMRDSVKEFQMKLCLWEGQRHQGNLSHFPTCPSVSDTVTIPFPTKLYADKLNTLKAGFSRRFSNFESQKSNLNLFANPFAIDVGTAPVHLQLDLIELQCNGALKTQ
;
A
#
# COMPACT_ATOMS: atom_id res chain seq x y z
N MET A 1 -32.66 29.50 -17.82
CA MET A 1 -31.20 29.48 -17.59
C MET A 1 -30.66 28.27 -18.32
N GLU A 2 -30.19 28.44 -19.55
CA GLU A 2 -29.44 27.40 -20.25
C GLU A 2 -28.04 27.37 -19.65
N SER A 3 -27.79 26.44 -18.72
CA SER A 3 -26.43 26.04 -18.41
C SER A 3 -25.86 25.44 -19.69
N LYS A 4 -25.09 26.21 -20.46
CA LYS A 4 -24.27 25.65 -21.54
C LYS A 4 -23.39 24.58 -20.89
N GLN A 5 -23.75 23.33 -21.11
CA GLN A 5 -22.98 22.17 -20.68
C GLN A 5 -21.65 22.32 -21.42
N LYS A 6 -20.63 22.77 -20.69
CA LYS A 6 -19.32 23.02 -21.28
C LYS A 6 -18.79 21.64 -21.67
N VAL A 7 -18.81 21.35 -22.97
CA VAL A 7 -18.26 20.11 -23.51
C VAL A 7 -16.78 20.10 -23.14
N ILE A 8 -16.37 19.07 -22.42
CA ILE A 8 -14.97 18.82 -22.08
C ILE A 8 -14.55 17.69 -23.02
N PRO A 9 -13.82 17.98 -24.11
CA PRO A 9 -13.46 16.99 -25.13
C PRO A 9 -12.77 15.75 -24.56
N GLU A 10 -12.00 15.92 -23.48
CA GLU A 10 -11.30 14.84 -22.80
C GLU A 10 -12.25 13.84 -22.14
N LEU A 11 -13.46 14.25 -21.73
CA LEU A 11 -14.50 13.36 -21.21
C LEU A 11 -15.19 12.53 -22.29
N GLU A 12 -14.95 12.83 -23.56
CA GLU A 12 -15.41 12.04 -24.71
C GLU A 12 -14.34 11.03 -25.17
N GLU A 13 -13.09 11.15 -24.70
CA GLU A 13 -12.00 10.24 -25.04
C GLU A 13 -11.96 9.04 -24.08
N GLU A 14 -12.29 7.86 -24.59
CA GLU A 14 -12.34 6.61 -23.80
C GLU A 14 -11.03 6.28 -23.08
N LYS A 15 -9.88 6.56 -23.72
CA LYS A 15 -8.55 6.38 -23.13
C LYS A 15 -8.33 7.31 -21.95
N TRP A 16 -8.72 8.57 -22.10
CA TRP A 16 -8.62 9.56 -21.04
C TRP A 16 -9.48 9.18 -19.83
N LEU A 17 -10.71 8.72 -20.07
CA LEU A 17 -11.60 8.22 -19.02
C LEU A 17 -10.99 7.03 -18.28
N SER A 18 -10.36 6.11 -19.01
CA SER A 18 -9.67 4.96 -18.43
C SER A 18 -8.49 5.39 -17.54
N ASP A 19 -7.68 6.33 -18.01
CA ASP A 19 -6.54 6.88 -17.26
C ASP A 19 -7.00 7.65 -16.01
N LEU A 20 -8.07 8.45 -16.12
CA LEU A 20 -8.66 9.14 -14.99
C LEU A 20 -9.20 8.17 -13.93
N ALA A 21 -9.93 7.13 -14.36
CA ALA A 21 -10.47 6.12 -13.45
C ALA A 21 -9.36 5.41 -12.68
N PHE A 22 -8.26 5.07 -13.37
CA PHE A 22 -7.07 4.48 -12.74
C PHE A 22 -6.40 5.46 -11.76
N MET A 23 -6.21 6.72 -12.14
CA MET A 23 -5.61 7.73 -11.25
C MET A 23 -6.46 7.99 -10.01
N ARG A 24 -7.78 8.14 -10.16
CA ARG A 24 -8.71 8.30 -9.04
C ARG A 24 -8.58 7.15 -8.05
N TYR A 25 -8.55 5.93 -8.56
CA TYR A 25 -8.40 4.73 -7.75
C TYR A 25 -7.10 4.72 -6.91
N VAL A 26 -5.96 4.98 -7.55
CA VAL A 26 -4.66 5.00 -6.85
C VAL A 26 -4.64 6.12 -5.82
N THR A 27 -5.16 7.29 -6.19
CA THR A 27 -5.17 8.48 -5.31
C THR A 27 -6.06 8.30 -4.09
N GLU A 28 -7.21 7.63 -4.23
CA GLU A 28 -8.09 7.31 -3.09
C GLU A 28 -7.36 6.48 -2.04
N HIS A 29 -6.63 5.45 -2.46
CA HIS A 29 -5.86 4.61 -1.54
C HIS A 29 -4.65 5.34 -0.95
N LEU A 30 -3.99 6.21 -1.71
CA LEU A 30 -2.92 7.07 -1.19
C LEU A 30 -3.44 8.05 -0.14
N ASN A 31 -4.62 8.63 -0.34
CA ASN A 31 -5.26 9.51 0.64
C ASN A 31 -5.60 8.76 1.93
N ALA A 32 -6.17 7.55 1.81
CA ALA A 32 -6.45 6.70 2.96
C ALA A 32 -5.16 6.34 3.72
N LEU A 33 -4.09 6.03 3.00
CA LEU A 33 -2.78 5.76 3.61
C LEU A 33 -2.19 7.00 4.30
N ASN A 34 -2.33 8.18 3.71
CA ASN A 34 -1.80 9.43 4.26
C ASN A 34 -2.42 9.79 5.62
N VAL A 35 -3.69 9.46 5.84
CA VAL A 35 -4.33 9.59 7.16
C VAL A 35 -3.68 8.65 8.17
N LYS A 36 -3.41 7.40 7.77
CA LYS A 36 -2.76 6.40 8.63
C LYS A 36 -1.29 6.70 8.96
N PHE A 37 -0.60 7.51 8.15
CA PHE A 37 0.78 7.94 8.42
C PHE A 37 0.95 8.78 9.69
N GLN A 38 -0.14 9.30 10.25
CA GLN A 38 -0.09 10.12 11.45
C GLN A 38 -0.17 9.29 12.74
N GLY A 39 -0.37 7.97 12.65
CA GLY A 39 -0.55 7.08 13.80
C GLY A 39 0.65 6.16 14.09
N PRO A 40 0.65 5.50 15.26
CA PRO A 40 1.66 4.50 15.63
C PRO A 40 1.69 3.30 14.66
N GLU A 41 0.60 3.06 13.94
CA GLU A 41 0.45 1.98 12.96
C GLU A 41 1.02 2.32 11.57
N MET A 42 1.75 3.44 11.41
CA MET A 42 2.31 3.88 10.12
C MET A 42 3.07 2.75 9.42
N ARG A 43 3.93 2.01 10.15
CA ARG A 43 4.74 0.92 9.57
C ARG A 43 3.87 -0.18 8.98
N ASP A 44 2.90 -0.68 9.74
CA ASP A 44 2.04 -1.76 9.30
C ASP A 44 1.13 -1.30 8.16
N SER A 45 0.70 -0.03 8.19
CA SER A 45 -0.05 0.59 7.10
C SER A 45 0.76 0.69 5.80
N VAL A 46 2.04 1.06 5.87
CA VAL A 46 2.95 1.04 4.70
C VAL A 46 3.06 -0.38 4.16
N LYS A 47 3.29 -1.36 5.04
CA LYS A 47 3.44 -2.77 4.65
C LYS A 47 2.16 -3.31 4.00
N GLU A 48 1.00 -3.06 4.61
CA GLU A 48 -0.32 -3.38 4.05
C GLU A 48 -0.47 -2.80 2.64
N PHE A 49 -0.11 -1.53 2.45
CA PHE A 49 -0.22 -0.87 1.16
C PHE A 49 0.75 -1.45 0.11
N GLN A 50 2.00 -1.77 0.47
CA GLN A 50 2.94 -2.43 -0.43
C GLN A 50 2.42 -3.82 -0.88
N MET A 51 1.79 -4.58 0.02
CA MET A 51 1.14 -5.85 -0.33
C MET A 51 -0.03 -5.65 -1.30
N LYS A 52 -0.86 -4.62 -1.08
CA LYS A 52 -1.93 -4.23 -2.00
C LYS A 52 -1.39 -3.89 -3.39
N LEU A 53 -0.32 -3.09 -3.49
CA LEU A 53 0.33 -2.76 -4.76
C LEU A 53 0.81 -4.03 -5.51
N CYS A 54 1.41 -4.98 -4.80
CA CYS A 54 1.86 -6.24 -5.37
C CYS A 54 0.68 -7.09 -5.90
N LEU A 55 -0.41 -7.15 -5.14
CA LEU A 55 -1.63 -7.85 -5.55
C LEU A 55 -2.24 -7.18 -6.79
N TRP A 56 -2.40 -5.86 -6.78
CA TRP A 56 -2.98 -5.11 -7.90
C TRP A 56 -2.15 -5.22 -9.16
N GLU A 57 -0.82 -5.18 -9.06
CA GLU A 57 0.08 -5.39 -10.20
C GLU A 57 -0.14 -6.78 -10.84
N GLY A 58 -0.22 -7.84 -10.02
CA GLY A 58 -0.49 -9.20 -10.50
C GLY A 58 -1.89 -9.34 -11.12
N GLN A 59 -2.90 -8.77 -10.47
CA GLN A 59 -4.28 -8.73 -10.98
C GLN A 59 -4.37 -7.96 -12.30
N ARG A 60 -3.61 -6.87 -12.43
CA ARG A 60 -3.51 -6.16 -13.70
C ARG A 60 -2.95 -7.05 -14.77
N HIS A 61 -1.83 -7.75 -14.60
CA HIS A 61 -1.36 -8.69 -15.63
C HIS A 61 -2.40 -9.74 -16.07
N GLN A 62 -3.37 -10.08 -15.23
CA GLN A 62 -4.45 -11.04 -15.51
C GLN A 62 -5.74 -10.40 -16.06
N GLY A 63 -5.78 -9.08 -16.28
CA GLY A 63 -6.97 -8.37 -16.72
C GLY A 63 -8.08 -8.26 -15.65
N ASN A 64 -7.76 -8.54 -14.38
CA ASN A 64 -8.73 -8.56 -13.29
C ASN A 64 -9.00 -7.13 -12.77
N LEU A 65 -10.28 -6.71 -12.80
CA LEU A 65 -10.76 -5.41 -12.35
C LEU A 65 -11.56 -5.45 -11.04
N SER A 66 -11.64 -6.58 -10.35
CA SER A 66 -12.55 -6.79 -9.20
C SER A 66 -12.36 -5.82 -8.04
N HIS A 67 -11.16 -5.26 -7.88
CA HIS A 67 -10.88 -4.24 -6.86
C HIS A 67 -10.93 -2.81 -7.38
N PHE A 68 -11.37 -2.58 -8.61
CA PHE A 68 -11.47 -1.26 -9.23
C PHE A 68 -12.95 -0.89 -9.42
N PRO A 69 -13.70 -0.54 -8.36
CA PRO A 69 -15.15 -0.30 -8.44
C PRO A 69 -15.54 0.90 -9.31
N THR A 70 -14.60 1.81 -9.61
CA THR A 70 -14.81 2.93 -10.55
C THR A 70 -14.65 2.50 -12.02
N CYS A 71 -13.97 1.38 -12.30
CA CYS A 71 -13.84 0.87 -13.67
C CYS A 71 -15.17 0.33 -14.24
N PRO A 72 -16.05 -0.36 -13.50
CA PRO A 72 -17.39 -0.77 -13.96
C PRO A 72 -18.24 0.38 -14.51
N SER A 73 -18.29 1.52 -13.81
CA SER A 73 -19.03 2.70 -14.27
C SER A 73 -18.46 3.32 -15.55
N VAL A 74 -17.17 3.07 -15.84
CA VAL A 74 -16.51 3.54 -17.06
C VAL A 74 -16.53 2.47 -18.15
N SER A 75 -16.58 1.18 -17.81
CA SER A 75 -16.66 0.08 -18.79
C SER A 75 -18.00 0.03 -19.51
N ASP A 76 -19.06 0.57 -18.91
CA ASP A 76 -20.34 0.76 -19.60
C ASP A 76 -20.28 1.89 -20.64
N THR A 77 -19.32 2.82 -20.49
CA THR A 77 -19.12 3.98 -21.38
C THR A 77 -17.94 3.84 -22.33
N VAL A 78 -17.07 2.85 -22.10
CA VAL A 78 -15.80 2.68 -22.80
C VAL A 78 -15.76 1.31 -23.48
N THR A 79 -15.61 1.31 -24.79
CA THR A 79 -15.56 0.12 -25.63
C THR A 79 -14.13 -0.44 -25.76
N ILE A 80 -13.09 0.37 -25.53
CA ILE A 80 -11.70 -0.10 -25.58
C ILE A 80 -11.31 -0.95 -24.37
N PRO A 81 -10.46 -1.97 -24.57
CA PRO A 81 -9.85 -2.70 -23.46
C PRO A 81 -8.98 -1.77 -22.61
N PHE A 82 -9.09 -1.89 -21.28
CA PHE A 82 -8.24 -1.15 -20.35
C PHE A 82 -6.74 -1.42 -20.62
N PRO A 83 -5.87 -0.38 -20.63
CA PRO A 83 -4.41 -0.48 -20.83
C PRO A 83 -3.69 -1.28 -19.74
N THR A 84 -3.82 -2.59 -19.80
CA THR A 84 -3.50 -3.51 -18.71
C THR A 84 -2.02 -3.51 -18.34
N LYS A 85 -1.13 -3.60 -19.33
CA LYS A 85 0.33 -3.55 -19.15
C LYS A 85 0.81 -2.20 -18.63
N LEU A 86 0.31 -1.11 -19.23
CA LEU A 86 0.70 0.26 -18.85
C LEU A 86 0.40 0.51 -17.36
N TYR A 87 -0.78 0.10 -16.88
CA TYR A 87 -1.15 0.30 -15.48
C TYR A 87 -0.38 -0.60 -14.53
N ALA A 88 -0.09 -1.84 -14.92
CA ALA A 88 0.82 -2.70 -14.16
C ALA A 88 2.21 -2.06 -14.01
N ASP A 89 2.77 -1.49 -15.09
CA ASP A 89 4.06 -0.79 -15.06
C ASP A 89 4.03 0.45 -14.13
N LYS A 90 2.92 1.20 -14.12
CA LYS A 90 2.73 2.33 -13.18
C LYS A 90 2.63 1.86 -11.74
N LEU A 91 1.91 0.77 -11.46
CA LEU A 91 1.84 0.17 -10.12
C LEU A 91 3.22 -0.34 -9.65
N ASN A 92 3.99 -0.96 -10.55
CA ASN A 92 5.34 -1.42 -10.24
C ASN A 92 6.27 -0.24 -9.94
N THR A 93 6.17 0.86 -10.72
CA THR A 93 6.91 2.10 -10.44
C THR A 93 6.57 2.66 -9.07
N LEU A 94 5.29 2.70 -8.71
CA LEU A 94 4.84 3.15 -7.39
C LEU A 94 5.36 2.23 -6.28
N LYS A 95 5.26 0.91 -6.45
CA LYS A 95 5.79 -0.10 -5.53
C LYS A 95 7.30 0.07 -5.28
N ALA A 96 8.06 0.31 -6.34
CA ALA A 96 9.50 0.57 -6.24
C ALA A 96 9.78 1.88 -5.47
N GLY A 97 8.99 2.93 -5.72
CA GLY A 97 9.06 4.20 -4.99
C GLY A 97 8.83 4.03 -3.48
N PHE A 98 7.80 3.27 -3.10
CA PHE A 98 7.53 2.93 -1.70
C PHE A 98 8.66 2.13 -1.07
N SER A 99 9.15 1.09 -1.76
CA SER A 99 10.23 0.24 -1.27
C SER A 99 11.52 1.05 -1.03
N ARG A 100 11.83 1.99 -1.92
CA ARG A 100 12.97 2.90 -1.75
C ARG A 100 12.74 3.85 -0.57
N ARG A 101 11.59 4.52 -0.51
CA ARG A 101 11.28 5.54 0.50
C ARG A 101 11.24 4.95 1.92
N PHE A 102 10.76 3.73 2.08
CA PHE A 102 10.60 3.06 3.37
C PHE A 102 11.61 1.93 3.60
N SER A 103 12.72 1.92 2.86
CA SER A 103 13.79 0.92 2.98
C SER A 103 14.34 0.81 4.41
N ASN A 104 14.34 1.92 5.16
CA ASN A 104 14.76 1.94 6.55
C ASN A 104 13.93 1.01 7.45
N PHE A 105 12.63 0.80 7.17
CA PHE A 105 11.81 -0.11 7.98
C PHE A 105 12.30 -1.56 7.93
N GLU A 106 12.75 -2.01 6.76
CA GLU A 106 13.36 -3.35 6.65
C GLU A 106 14.74 -3.37 7.32
N SER A 107 15.55 -2.31 7.19
CA SER A 107 16.86 -2.23 7.85
C SER A 107 16.77 -2.23 9.38
N GLN A 108 15.71 -1.66 9.93
CA GLN A 108 15.48 -1.54 11.38
C GLN A 108 14.51 -2.60 11.91
N LYS A 109 14.13 -3.57 11.09
CA LYS A 109 13.08 -4.54 11.42
C LYS A 109 13.36 -5.31 12.70
N SER A 110 14.59 -5.76 12.91
CA SER A 110 15.01 -6.44 14.14
C SER A 110 14.84 -5.54 15.37
N ASN A 111 15.33 -4.30 15.30
CA ASN A 111 15.20 -3.32 16.38
C ASN A 111 13.72 -2.97 16.64
N LEU A 112 12.93 -2.71 15.60
CA LEU A 112 11.52 -2.39 15.75
C LEU A 112 10.72 -3.56 16.32
N ASN A 113 11.03 -4.80 15.93
CA ASN A 113 10.38 -5.99 16.48
C ASN A 113 10.78 -6.22 17.95
N LEU A 114 12.03 -5.92 18.31
CA LEU A 114 12.50 -5.97 19.70
C LEU A 114 11.66 -5.07 20.60
N PHE A 115 11.39 -3.84 20.16
CA PHE A 115 10.55 -2.91 20.92
C PHE A 115 9.05 -3.22 20.84
N ALA A 116 8.57 -3.73 19.71
CA ALA A 116 7.15 -4.05 19.53
C ALA A 116 6.73 -5.28 20.33
N ASN A 117 7.59 -6.30 20.42
CA ASN A 117 7.31 -7.50 21.21
C ASN A 117 8.62 -8.13 21.72
N PRO A 118 9.17 -7.64 22.85
CA PRO A 118 10.40 -8.18 23.42
C PRO A 118 10.23 -9.62 23.93
N PHE A 119 8.99 -10.11 24.12
CA PHE A 119 8.71 -11.45 24.64
C PHE A 119 8.72 -12.56 23.58
N ALA A 120 8.59 -12.20 22.30
CA ALA A 120 8.53 -13.15 21.19
C ALA A 120 9.77 -13.10 20.28
N ILE A 121 10.76 -12.26 20.61
CA ILE A 121 11.98 -12.15 19.81
C ILE A 121 12.98 -13.26 20.17
N ASP A 122 13.67 -13.78 19.15
CA ASP A 122 14.81 -14.67 19.36
C ASP A 122 15.99 -13.88 19.94
N VAL A 123 16.35 -14.19 21.19
CA VAL A 123 17.48 -13.58 21.91
C VAL A 123 18.77 -13.68 21.11
N GLY A 124 18.99 -14.77 20.37
CA GLY A 124 20.21 -14.95 19.55
C GLY A 124 20.35 -13.94 18.42
N THR A 125 19.24 -13.32 18.00
CA THR A 125 19.23 -12.30 16.93
C THR A 125 19.30 -10.86 17.44
N ALA A 126 19.22 -10.67 18.76
CA ALA A 126 19.25 -9.35 19.39
C ALA A 126 20.70 -8.81 19.52
N PRO A 127 20.89 -7.47 19.64
CA PRO A 127 22.19 -6.88 19.93
C PRO A 127 22.82 -7.50 21.18
N VAL A 128 24.10 -7.87 21.13
CA VAL A 128 24.82 -8.61 22.19
C VAL A 128 24.64 -7.98 23.58
N HIS A 129 24.68 -6.65 23.66
CA HIS A 129 24.55 -5.93 24.93
C HIS A 129 23.14 -5.99 25.56
N LEU A 130 22.12 -6.45 24.82
CA LEU A 130 20.74 -6.59 25.31
C LEU A 130 20.32 -8.04 25.55
N GLN A 131 21.14 -9.02 25.17
CA GLN A 131 20.73 -10.43 25.18
C GLN A 131 20.44 -10.95 26.60
N LEU A 132 21.27 -10.58 27.59
CA LEU A 132 21.06 -10.99 28.98
C LEU A 132 19.81 -10.31 29.56
N ASP A 133 19.68 -8.99 29.38
CA ASP A 133 18.49 -8.23 29.80
C ASP A 133 17.21 -8.78 29.18
N LEU A 134 17.27 -9.23 27.92
CA LEU A 134 16.14 -9.86 27.25
C LEU A 134 15.79 -11.22 27.84
N ILE A 135 16.76 -12.04 28.22
CA ILE A 135 16.48 -13.31 28.91
C ILE A 135 15.76 -13.04 30.23
N GLU A 136 16.26 -12.09 31.02
CA GLU A 136 15.64 -11.69 32.29
C GLU A 136 14.22 -11.19 32.07
N LEU A 137 14.02 -10.30 31.09
CA LEU A 137 12.72 -9.76 30.73
C LEU A 137 11.76 -10.87 30.26
N GLN A 138 12.20 -11.77 29.38
CA GLN A 138 11.36 -12.85 28.81
C GLN A 138 10.95 -13.90 29.84
N CYS A 139 11.78 -14.14 30.85
CA CYS A 139 11.50 -15.03 31.98
C CYS A 139 10.64 -14.37 33.08
N ASN A 140 10.43 -13.05 33.03
CA ASN A 140 9.58 -12.36 33.99
C ASN A 140 8.08 -12.56 33.66
N GLY A 141 7.49 -13.56 34.31
CA GLY A 141 6.08 -13.92 34.12
C GLY A 141 5.09 -12.80 34.45
N ALA A 142 5.42 -11.88 35.37
CA ALA A 142 4.53 -10.78 35.75
C ALA A 142 4.41 -9.73 34.63
N LEU A 143 5.53 -9.42 33.96
CA LEU A 143 5.55 -8.46 32.84
C LEU A 143 4.94 -9.04 31.56
N LYS A 144 4.93 -10.38 31.42
CA LYS A 144 4.38 -11.08 30.25
C LYS A 144 2.85 -11.11 30.22
N THR A 145 2.20 -10.84 31.36
CA THR A 145 0.74 -10.88 31.53
C THR A 145 0.06 -9.51 31.63
N GLN A 146 0.82 -8.41 31.49
CA GLN A 146 0.28 -7.05 31.36
C GLN A 146 -0.13 -6.76 29.92
#